data_AF-A0A355DPQ0-F1
#
_entry.id   AF-A0A355DPQ0-F1
#
_cell.length_a   1.000
_cell.length_b   1.000
_cell.length_c   1.000
_cell.angle_alpha   90.00
_cell.angle_beta   90.00
_cell.angle_gamma   90.00
#
_symmetry.space_group_name_H-M   'P 1'
#
loop_
_entity.id
_entity.type
_entity.pdbx_description
1 polymer ?
#
loop_
_entity_poly.entity_id
_entity_poly.type
_entity_poly.pdbx_seq_one_letter_code
_entity_poly.pdbx_strand_id
1 'polypeptide(L)' 'MLMLVSEFQVLQNAIESGQTAGVVRAGETRRLAWVAWSTVHGLAMLLIDGRLPIIETQDVEALAKFVTCTLIEGLARSSL' A
#
# COMPACT_ATOMS: atom_id res chain seq x y z
N MET A 1 7.23 -2.28 27.76
CA MET A 1 7.84 -2.93 26.58
C MET A 1 6.85 -2.83 25.44
N LEU A 2 6.85 -1.70 24.71
CA LEU A 2 5.99 -1.52 23.54
C LEU A 2 6.57 -2.39 22.42
N MET A 3 5.83 -3.42 22.03
CA MET A 3 6.21 -4.34 20.97
C MET A 3 6.28 -3.52 19.67
N LEU A 4 7.48 -3.32 19.13
CA LEU A 4 7.73 -2.69 17.83
C LEU A 4 7.09 -3.57 16.76
N VAL A 5 5.87 -3.23 16.37
CA VAL A 5 5.20 -3.86 15.23
C VAL A 5 5.98 -3.42 14.00
N SER A 6 6.60 -4.37 13.28
CA SER A 6 7.29 -4.03 12.02
C SER A 6 6.31 -3.37 11.04
N GLU A 7 6.82 -2.50 10.17
CA GLU A 7 6.02 -1.78 9.17
C GLU A 7 5.23 -2.75 8.28
N PHE A 8 5.81 -3.92 8.00
CA PHE A 8 5.14 -5.00 7.29
C PHE A 8 3.99 -5.63 8.09
N GLN A 9 4.15 -5.79 9.41
CA GLN A 9 3.10 -6.31 10.27
C GLN A 9 1.93 -5.32 10.40
N VAL A 10 2.19 -4.01 10.38
CA VAL A 10 1.13 -2.99 10.32
C VAL A 10 0.27 -3.18 9.07
N LEU A 11 0.90 -3.41 7.90
CA LEU A 11 0.16 -3.69 6.65
C LEU A 11 -0.69 -4.97 6.75
N GLN A 12 -0.12 -6.06 7.27
CA GLN A 12 -0.87 -7.32 7.43
C GLN A 12 -2.09 -7.12 8.32
N ASN A 13 -1.93 -6.44 9.47
CA ASN A 13 -3.04 -6.16 10.40
C ASN A 13 -4.14 -5.30 9.75
N ALA A 14 -3.77 -4.32 8.93
CA ALA A 14 -4.73 -3.48 8.21
C ALA A 14 -5.54 -4.28 7.18
N ILE A 15 -4.89 -5.17 6.44
CA ILE A 15 -5.55 -6.04 5.46
C ILE A 15 -6.48 -7.02 6.17
N GLU A 16 -6.04 -7.68 7.24
CA GLU A 16 -6.85 -8.61 8.02
C GLU A 16 -8.08 -7.92 8.64
N SER A 17 -7.90 -6.72 9.18
CA SER A 17 -9.01 -5.89 9.69
C SER A 17 -10.01 -5.54 8.57
N GLY A 18 -9.51 -5.12 7.41
CA GLY A 18 -10.36 -4.81 6.25
C GLY A 18 -11.10 -6.01 5.68
N GLN A 19 -10.48 -7.20 5.72
CA GLN A 19 -11.11 -8.46 5.31
C GLN A 19 -12.23 -8.85 6.29
N THR A 20 -11.96 -8.71 7.60
CA THR A 20 -12.93 -8.96 8.67
C THR A 20 -14.13 -8.02 8.57
N ALA A 21 -13.90 -6.74 8.24
CA ALA A 21 -14.95 -5.75 8.01
C ALA A 21 -15.66 -5.89 6.65
N GLY A 22 -15.20 -6.81 5.78
CA GLY A 22 -15.82 -7.04 4.48
C GLY A 22 -15.53 -5.96 3.42
N VAL A 23 -14.62 -5.03 3.67
CA VAL A 23 -14.27 -3.92 2.75
C VAL A 23 -13.05 -4.24 1.88
N VAL A 24 -12.18 -5.14 2.32
CA VAL A 24 -11.07 -5.68 1.53
C VAL A 24 -11.45 -7.03 0.95
N ARG A 25 -10.97 -7.32 -0.26
CA ARG A 25 -11.21 -8.59 -0.95
C ARG A 25 -10.67 -9.80 -0.18
N ALA A 26 -11.33 -10.93 -0.32
CA ALA A 26 -10.85 -12.20 0.22
C ALA A 26 -9.55 -12.65 -0.49
N GLY A 27 -8.71 -13.38 0.23
CA GLY A 27 -7.42 -13.88 -0.25
C GLY A 27 -6.42 -14.05 0.89
N GLU A 28 -5.26 -14.64 0.60
CA GLU A 28 -4.19 -14.79 1.59
C GLU A 28 -3.64 -13.41 2.00
N THR A 29 -3.85 -13.02 3.26
CA THR A 29 -3.47 -11.72 3.83
C THR A 29 -2.01 -11.37 3.55
N ARG A 30 -1.11 -12.34 3.70
CA ARG A 30 0.33 -12.14 3.47
C ARG A 30 0.65 -11.79 2.02
N ARG A 31 -0.02 -12.42 1.04
CA ARG A 31 0.17 -12.10 -0.39
C ARG A 31 -0.33 -10.71 -0.71
N LEU A 32 -1.50 -10.33 -0.18
CA LEU A 32 -2.04 -8.98 -0.36
C LEU A 32 -1.11 -7.93 0.29
N ALA A 33 -0.53 -8.24 1.45
CA ALA A 33 0.43 -7.39 2.13
C ALA A 33 1.72 -7.21 1.31
N TRP A 34 2.22 -8.27 0.67
CA TRP A 34 3.35 -8.14 -0.26
C TRP A 34 3.03 -7.25 -1.46
N VAL A 35 1.84 -7.36 -2.06
CA VAL A 35 1.43 -6.49 -3.16
C VAL A 35 1.41 -5.01 -2.72
N ALA A 36 0.80 -4.74 -1.57
CA ALA A 36 0.75 -3.39 -1.01
C ALA A 36 2.15 -2.84 -0.70
N TRP A 37 2.98 -3.66 -0.06
CA TRP A 37 4.37 -3.30 0.26
C TRP A 37 5.19 -3.05 -1.00
N SER A 38 5.18 -3.97 -1.97
CA SER A 38 5.91 -3.82 -3.23
C SER A 38 5.51 -2.56 -4.00
N THR A 39 4.23 -2.18 -3.94
CA THR A 39 3.74 -0.96 -4.59
C THR A 39 4.30 0.30 -3.94
N VAL A 40 4.13 0.44 -2.61
CA VAL A 40 4.58 1.65 -1.88
C VAL A 40 6.10 1.73 -1.83
N HIS A 41 6.77 0.61 -1.54
CA HIS A 41 8.23 0.53 -1.51
C HIS A 41 8.83 0.77 -2.89
N GLY A 42 8.25 0.20 -3.94
CA GLY A 42 8.69 0.42 -5.32
C GLY A 42 8.61 1.89 -5.73
N LEU A 43 7.50 2.57 -5.41
CA LEU A 43 7.36 4.01 -5.64
C LEU A 43 8.44 4.81 -4.88
N ALA A 44 8.63 4.51 -3.59
CA ALA A 44 9.64 5.18 -2.78
C ALA A 44 11.04 5.03 -3.38
N MET A 45 11.39 3.81 -3.83
CA MET A 45 12.70 3.59 -4.46
C MET A 45 12.85 4.32 -5.79
N LEU A 46 11.82 4.33 -6.62
CA LEU A 46 11.83 5.08 -7.88
C LEU A 46 12.05 6.59 -7.66
N LEU A 47 11.47 7.15 -6.60
CA LEU A 47 11.62 8.55 -6.24
C LEU A 47 13.00 8.85 -5.64
N ILE A 48 13.46 8.05 -4.67
CA ILE A 48 14.76 8.22 -4.01
C ILE A 48 15.92 8.08 -5.02
N ASP A 49 15.83 7.10 -5.92
CA ASP A 49 16.85 6.85 -6.93
C ASP A 49 16.75 7.80 -8.16
N GLY A 50 15.82 8.76 -8.15
CA GLY A 50 15.64 9.72 -9.24
C GLY A 50 15.26 9.08 -10.58
N ARG A 51 14.51 7.97 -10.55
CA ARG A 51 14.12 7.20 -11.74
C ARG A 51 12.85 7.70 -12.41
N LEU A 52 12.16 8.66 -11.79
CA LEU A 52 10.99 9.32 -12.35
C LEU A 52 11.35 10.79 -12.69
N PRO A 53 10.84 11.34 -13.79
CA PRO A 53 11.10 12.72 -14.20
C PRO A 53 10.25 13.71 -13.39
N ILE A 54 10.38 13.69 -12.07
CA ILE A 54 9.63 14.52 -11.13
C ILE A 54 10.59 15.50 -10.47
N ILE A 55 10.25 16.78 -10.50
CA ILE A 55 11.11 17.87 -10.02
C ILE A 55 10.49 18.54 -8.79
N GLU A 56 9.18 18.78 -8.82
CA GLU A 56 8.48 19.51 -7.78
C GLU A 56 7.95 18.58 -6.68
N THR A 57 8.09 18.98 -5.41
CA THR A 57 7.59 18.21 -4.25
C THR A 57 6.08 17.94 -4.32
N GLN A 58 5.30 18.86 -4.87
CA GLN A 58 3.85 18.71 -5.03
C GLN A 58 3.48 17.55 -5.98
N ASP A 59 4.33 17.28 -6.97
CA ASP A 59 4.11 16.20 -7.95
C ASP A 59 4.43 14.84 -7.31
N VAL A 60 5.40 14.79 -6.39
CA VAL A 60 5.67 13.61 -5.55
C VAL A 60 4.47 13.26 -4.70
N GLU A 61 3.87 14.25 -4.03
CA GLU A 61 2.68 14.04 -3.19
C GLU A 61 1.48 13.59 -4.03
N ALA A 62 1.25 14.22 -5.18
CA ALA A 62 0.18 13.84 -6.10
C ALA A 62 0.33 12.40 -6.60
N LEU A 63 1.55 11.99 -6.98
CA LEU A 63 1.81 10.62 -7.40
C LEU A 63 1.65 9.62 -6.25
N ALA A 64 2.13 9.94 -5.06
CA ALA A 64 1.96 9.08 -3.88
C ALA A 64 0.49 8.85 -3.55
N LYS A 65 -0.35 9.89 -3.62
CA LYS A 65 -1.80 9.79 -3.47
C LYS A 65 -2.40 8.89 -4.55
N PHE A 66 -2.08 9.15 -5.82
CA PHE A 66 -2.60 8.37 -6.94
C PHE A 66 -2.27 6.87 -6.82
N VAL A 67 -1.01 6.53 -6.55
CA VAL A 67 -0.57 5.14 -6.39
C VAL A 67 -1.26 4.47 -5.20
N THR A 68 -1.41 5.17 -4.08
CA THR A 68 -2.09 4.64 -2.89
C THR A 68 -3.57 4.41 -3.15
N CYS A 69 -4.27 5.34 -3.81
CA CYS A 69 -5.67 5.15 -4.20
C CYS A 69 -5.83 3.96 -5.14
N THR A 70 -4.98 3.83 -6.16
CA THR A 70 -4.99 2.70 -7.10
C THR A 70 -4.80 1.36 -6.37
N LEU A 71 -3.87 1.32 -5.40
CA LEU A 71 -3.67 0.16 -4.55
C LEU A 71 -4.92 -0.19 -3.72
N ILE A 72 -5.53 0.81 -3.07
CA ILE A 72 -6.74 0.63 -2.26
C ILE A 72 -7.90 0.12 -3.12
N GLU A 73 -8.11 0.69 -4.30
CA GLU A 73 -9.13 0.26 -5.25
C GLU A 73 -8.93 -1.20 -5.70
N GLY A 74 -7.68 -1.60 -5.98
CA GLY A 74 -7.35 -2.99 -6.33
C GLY A 74 -7.52 -4.00 -5.19
N LEU A 75 -7.40 -3.54 -3.94
CA LEU A 75 -7.62 -4.33 -2.72
C LEU A 75 -9.09 -4.33 -2.28
N ALA A 76 -9.88 -3.35 -2.69
CA ALA A 76 -11.28 -3.25 -2.30
C ALA A 76 -12.05 -4.50 -2.72
N ARG A 77 -13.03 -4.88 -1.90
CA ARG A 77 -13.94 -5.96 -2.25
C ARG A 77 -14.78 -5.51 -3.46
N SER A 78 -14.55 -6.13 -4.62
CA SER A 78 -15.39 -5.94 -5.79
C SER A 78 -16.76 -6.57 -5.53
N SER A 79 -17.82 -5.77 -5.55
CA SER A 79 -19.20 -6.22 -5.64
C SER A 79 -19.52 -6.50 -7.11
N LEU A 80 -19.12 -7.68 -7.60
CA LEU A 80 -19.72 -8.26 -8.79
C LEU A 80 -20.99 -9.00 -8.39
#